data_AF-A0A317SE70-F1
#
_entry.id   AF-A0A317SE70-F1
#
_cell.length_a   1.000
_cell.length_b   1.000
_cell.length_c   1.000
_cell.angle_alpha   90.00
_cell.angle_beta   90.00
_cell.angle_gamma   90.00
#
_symmetry.space_group_name_H-M   'P 1'
#
loop_
_entity.id
_entity.type
_entity.pdbx_description
1 polymer ?
#
loop_
_entity_poly.entity_id
_entity_poly.type
_entity_poly.pdbx_seq_one_letter_code
_entity_poly.pdbx_strand_id
1 'polypeptide(L)'
;MSANCIVLDAEFDSFNDVEELRALTSALSSFHLYRRAAHQNLTHHRRTSFFALSLAHQALLNQPPINYLRTLDKVDRAIEDNAVLSEAIFRSAVDAFGTDLETTGGGFKAWGSSASDGDLDKVRSTLKQFYRDWSDEGRAEREACYGGVMKELEERFGGVEDKYGSPSAYSGEVDS
;
A
#
# COMPACT_ATOMS: atom_id res chain seq x y z
N MET A 1 -25.12 35.71 25.48
CA MET A 1 -24.76 35.23 24.13
C MET A 1 -23.26 35.46 23.96
N SER A 2 -22.45 34.47 24.31
CA SER A 2 -21.01 34.51 24.09
C SER A 2 -20.71 33.58 22.92
N ALA A 3 -20.26 34.14 21.81
CA ALA A 3 -19.85 33.36 20.65
C ALA A 3 -18.63 32.54 21.05
N ASN A 4 -18.79 31.21 21.06
CA ASN A 4 -17.70 30.26 21.19
C ASN A 4 -16.93 30.33 19.86
N CYS A 5 -15.88 31.16 19.83
CA CYS A 5 -14.93 31.18 18.74
C CYS A 5 -14.20 29.84 18.77
N ILE A 6 -14.66 28.89 17.95
CA ILE A 6 -13.87 27.71 17.59
C ILE A 6 -12.66 28.28 16.87
N VAL A 7 -11.54 28.35 17.59
CA VAL A 7 -10.23 28.57 17.00
C VAL A 7 -10.07 27.41 16.02
N LEU A 8 -10.21 27.68 14.73
CA LEU A 8 -9.80 26.75 13.69
C LEU A 8 -8.33 26.47 13.98
N ASP A 9 -8.01 25.20 14.30
CA ASP A 9 -6.65 24.73 14.45
C ASP A 9 -5.82 25.30 13.30
N ALA A 10 -4.71 25.94 13.64
CA ALA A 10 -3.75 26.42 12.66
C ALA A 10 -3.48 25.28 11.67
N GLU A 11 -3.65 25.55 10.37
CA GLU A 11 -3.37 24.59 9.30
C GLU A 11 -2.02 23.91 9.58
N PHE A 12 -2.08 22.64 9.96
CA PHE A 12 -0.93 21.86 10.31
C PHE A 12 -0.12 21.63 9.03
N ASP A 13 0.93 22.42 8.84
CA ASP A 13 1.81 22.32 7.69
C ASP A 13 2.82 21.18 7.91
N SER A 14 2.43 19.97 7.52
CA SER A 14 3.26 18.76 7.58
C SER A 14 4.61 18.87 6.85
N PHE A 15 4.81 19.90 6.02
CA PHE A 15 6.09 20.14 5.35
C PHE A 15 7.09 20.93 6.19
N ASN A 16 6.65 21.57 7.26
CA ASN A 16 7.54 22.30 8.18
C ASN A 16 8.13 21.41 9.29
N ASP A 17 7.53 20.24 9.56
CA ASP A 17 8.11 19.24 10.46
C ASP A 17 9.07 18.31 9.71
N VAL A 18 10.33 18.30 10.14
CA VAL A 18 11.39 17.47 9.57
C VAL A 18 11.10 15.98 9.76
N GLU A 19 10.50 15.58 10.88
CA GLU A 19 10.19 14.18 11.14
C GLU A 19 9.06 13.68 10.23
N GLU A 20 8.01 14.49 10.05
CA GLU A 20 6.91 14.17 9.14
C GLU A 20 7.35 14.17 7.68
N LEU A 21 8.14 15.16 7.27
CA LEU A 21 8.70 15.22 5.92
C LEU A 21 9.56 13.97 5.64
N ARG A 22 10.36 13.53 6.61
CA ARG A 22 11.15 12.30 6.48
C ARG A 22 10.25 11.07 6.39
N ALA A 23 9.20 10.99 7.21
CA ALA A 23 8.26 9.88 7.19
C ALA A 23 7.52 9.80 5.84
N LEU A 24 7.01 10.93 5.35
CA LEU A 24 6.34 11.06 4.05
C LEU A 24 7.26 10.63 2.90
N THR A 25 8.45 11.21 2.82
CA THR A 25 9.41 10.91 1.74
C THR A 25 9.91 9.46 1.79
N SER A 26 10.10 8.88 2.98
CA SER A 26 10.40 7.45 3.12
C SER A 26 9.24 6.57 2.65
N ALA A 27 8.00 6.88 3.04
CA ALA A 27 6.82 6.15 2.59
C ALA A 27 6.67 6.22 1.07
N LEU A 28 6.67 7.41 0.48
CA LEU A 28 6.55 7.62 -0.97
C LEU A 28 7.64 6.86 -1.75
N SER A 29 8.90 6.99 -1.32
CA SER A 29 10.00 6.28 -1.97
C SER A 29 9.90 4.77 -1.85
N SER A 30 9.40 4.23 -0.73
CA SER A 30 9.20 2.79 -0.57
C SER A 30 8.19 2.22 -1.56
N PHE A 31 7.07 2.89 -1.79
CA PHE A 31 6.07 2.49 -2.79
C PHE A 31 6.62 2.58 -4.21
N HIS A 32 7.37 3.64 -4.52
CA HIS A 32 8.01 3.79 -5.82
C HIS A 32 9.07 2.70 -6.09
N LEU A 33 9.90 2.39 -5.08
CA LEU A 33 11.01 1.45 -5.22
C LEU A 33 10.60 -0.02 -5.13
N TYR A 34 9.36 -0.32 -4.73
CA TYR A 34 8.84 -1.68 -4.52
C TYR A 34 9.20 -2.63 -5.67
N ARG A 35 8.90 -2.26 -6.92
CA ARG A 35 9.14 -3.11 -8.10
C ARG A 35 10.59 -3.58 -8.17
N ARG A 36 11.52 -2.62 -8.15
CA ARG A 36 12.96 -2.88 -8.25
C ARG A 36 13.44 -3.73 -7.08
N ALA A 37 13.05 -3.36 -5.86
CA ALA A 37 13.48 -4.07 -4.67
C ALA A 37 12.91 -5.49 -4.58
N ALA A 38 11.65 -5.70 -5.00
CA ALA A 38 11.02 -7.00 -5.01
C ALA A 38 11.69 -7.96 -6.00
N HIS A 39 11.98 -7.53 -7.24
CA HIS A 39 12.72 -8.38 -8.17
C HIS A 39 14.13 -8.73 -7.66
N GLN A 40 14.86 -7.76 -7.11
CA GLN A 40 16.19 -8.02 -6.55
C GLN A 40 16.11 -9.05 -5.40
N ASN A 41 15.25 -8.81 -4.41
CA ASN A 41 15.21 -9.57 -3.17
C ASN A 41 14.52 -10.93 -3.31
N LEU A 42 13.56 -11.07 -4.22
CA LEU A 42 12.74 -12.29 -4.32
C LEU A 42 13.14 -13.19 -5.46
N THR A 43 13.56 -12.67 -6.62
CA THR A 43 13.77 -13.51 -7.80
C THR A 43 15.21 -13.50 -8.29
N HIS A 44 15.88 -12.34 -8.33
CA HIS A 44 17.26 -12.26 -8.81
C HIS A 44 18.22 -13.10 -7.95
N HIS A 45 18.26 -12.86 -6.64
CA HIS A 45 19.12 -13.64 -5.74
C HIS A 45 18.81 -15.14 -5.79
N ARG A 46 17.52 -15.51 -5.88
CA ARG A 46 17.11 -16.92 -5.94
C ARG A 46 17.54 -17.61 -7.24
N ARG A 47 17.48 -16.91 -8.38
CA ARG A 47 18.00 -17.43 -9.65
C ARG A 47 19.52 -17.59 -9.60
N THR A 48 20.24 -16.59 -9.06
CA THR A 48 21.69 -16.68 -8.89
C THR A 48 22.07 -17.85 -8.01
N SER A 49 21.41 -18.04 -6.86
CA SER A 49 21.62 -19.20 -5.99
C SER A 49 21.29 -20.52 -6.67
N PHE A 50 20.23 -20.58 -7.48
CA PHE A 50 19.86 -21.77 -8.23
C PHE A 50 20.95 -22.20 -9.22
N PHE A 51 21.48 -21.26 -10.01
CA PHE A 51 22.53 -21.56 -10.99
C PHE A 51 23.90 -21.85 -10.34
N ALA A 52 24.09 -21.50 -9.07
CA ALA A 52 25.26 -21.88 -8.30
C ALA A 52 25.22 -23.33 -7.78
N LEU A 53 24.07 -24.03 -7.87
CA LEU A 53 23.94 -25.43 -7.45
C LEU A 53 24.63 -26.38 -8.43
N SER A 54 24.92 -27.61 -7.97
CA SER A 54 25.39 -28.69 -8.87
C SER A 54 24.31 -29.06 -9.90
N LEU A 55 24.72 -29.59 -11.05
CA LEU A 55 23.79 -30.00 -12.12
C LEU A 55 22.75 -31.03 -11.65
N ALA A 56 23.13 -31.94 -10.74
CA ALA A 56 22.21 -32.92 -10.17
C ALA A 56 21.10 -32.25 -9.34
N HIS A 57 21.43 -31.25 -8.52
CA HIS A 57 20.44 -30.50 -7.74
C HIS A 57 19.59 -29.58 -8.62
N GLN A 58 20.18 -28.96 -9.64
CA GLN A 58 19.43 -28.17 -10.62
C GLN A 58 18.41 -29.04 -11.37
N ALA A 59 18.80 -30.25 -11.78
CA ALA A 59 17.90 -31.20 -12.44
C ALA A 59 16.74 -31.62 -11.54
N LEU A 60 17.01 -31.96 -10.27
CA LEU A 60 15.98 -32.33 -9.30
C LEU A 60 14.92 -31.24 -9.12
N LEU A 61 15.34 -29.97 -9.07
CA LEU A 61 14.45 -28.81 -8.90
C LEU A 61 13.77 -28.34 -10.19
N ASN A 62 14.12 -28.92 -11.34
CA ASN A 62 13.50 -28.66 -12.63
C ASN A 62 12.63 -29.84 -13.12
N GLN A 63 12.47 -30.89 -12.32
CA GLN A 63 11.66 -32.07 -12.63
C GLN A 63 10.28 -32.05 -11.96
N PRO A 64 9.23 -32.61 -12.58
CA PRO A 64 7.91 -32.70 -11.96
C PRO A 64 7.95 -33.35 -10.56
N PRO A 65 7.09 -32.91 -9.61
CA PRO A 65 6.08 -31.86 -9.75
C PRO A 65 6.62 -30.44 -9.57
N ILE A 66 7.88 -30.27 -9.17
CA ILE A 66 8.47 -28.98 -8.81
C ILE A 66 9.29 -28.45 -9.99
N ASN A 67 8.80 -27.39 -10.63
CA ASN A 67 9.62 -26.61 -11.56
C ASN A 67 9.95 -25.27 -10.91
N TYR A 68 11.14 -25.18 -10.34
CA TYR A 68 11.57 -24.02 -9.55
C TYR A 68 11.67 -22.76 -10.41
N LEU A 69 12.29 -22.84 -11.60
CA LEU A 69 12.40 -21.69 -12.49
C LEU A 69 11.02 -21.17 -12.93
N ARG A 70 10.10 -22.05 -13.30
CA ARG A 70 8.71 -21.68 -13.61
C ARG A 70 8.00 -21.05 -12.42
N THR A 71 8.32 -21.47 -11.20
CA THR A 71 7.79 -20.86 -9.98
C THR A 71 8.30 -19.43 -9.83
N LEU A 72 9.59 -19.19 -10.07
CA LEU A 72 10.16 -17.85 -10.05
C LEU A 72 9.56 -16.94 -11.14
N ASP A 73 9.24 -17.48 -12.32
CA ASP A 73 8.56 -16.72 -13.37
C ASP A 73 7.14 -16.30 -12.96
N LYS A 74 6.42 -17.16 -12.23
CA LYS A 74 5.12 -16.79 -11.65
C LYS A 74 5.27 -15.70 -10.58
N VAL A 75 6.34 -15.77 -9.78
CA VAL A 75 6.64 -14.75 -8.77
C VAL A 75 6.94 -13.40 -9.43
N ASP A 76 7.71 -13.37 -10.53
CA ASP A 76 7.96 -12.11 -11.25
C ASP A 76 6.66 -11.47 -11.77
N ARG A 77 5.75 -12.27 -12.33
CA ARG A 77 4.43 -11.75 -12.75
C ARG A 77 3.64 -11.18 -11.58
N ALA A 78 3.61 -11.88 -10.45
CA ALA A 78 2.95 -11.38 -9.25
C ALA A 78 3.61 -10.09 -8.70
N ILE A 79 4.93 -9.95 -8.83
CA ILE A 79 5.64 -8.70 -8.48
C ILE A 79 5.20 -7.57 -9.41
N GLU A 80 5.09 -7.83 -10.72
CA GLU A 80 4.64 -6.86 -11.71
C GLU A 80 3.21 -6.39 -11.45
N ASP A 81 2.28 -7.32 -11.19
CA ASP A 81 0.88 -6.99 -10.87
C ASP A 81 0.79 -6.14 -9.58
N ASN A 82 1.55 -6.53 -8.54
CA ASN A 82 1.61 -5.77 -7.29
C ASN A 82 2.25 -4.39 -7.47
N ALA A 83 3.23 -4.26 -8.37
CA ALA A 83 3.91 -3.00 -8.63
C ALA A 83 2.96 -1.99 -9.29
N VAL A 84 2.01 -2.43 -10.11
CA VAL A 84 0.97 -1.55 -10.67
C VAL A 84 0.18 -0.87 -9.55
N LEU A 85 -0.27 -1.64 -8.54
CA LEU A 85 -0.97 -1.07 -7.38
C LEU A 85 -0.06 -0.16 -6.54
N SER A 86 1.19 -0.59 -6.28
CA SER A 86 2.16 0.22 -5.52
C SER A 86 2.43 1.58 -6.18
N GLU A 87 2.57 1.61 -7.50
CA GLU A 87 2.77 2.85 -8.26
C GLU A 87 1.51 3.71 -8.32
N ALA A 88 0.33 3.11 -8.40
CA ALA A 88 -0.94 3.84 -8.33
C ALA A 88 -1.13 4.53 -6.97
N ILE A 89 -0.79 3.84 -5.88
CA ILE A 89 -0.79 4.43 -4.52
C ILE A 89 0.20 5.58 -4.46
N PHE A 90 1.43 5.39 -4.97
CA PHE A 90 2.44 6.44 -5.00
C PHE A 90 1.94 7.69 -5.74
N ARG A 91 1.41 7.55 -6.96
CA ARG A 91 0.90 8.70 -7.75
C ARG A 91 -0.24 9.40 -7.03
N SER A 92 -1.20 8.64 -6.52
CA SER A 92 -2.34 9.20 -5.79
C SER A 92 -1.90 9.95 -4.54
N ALA A 93 -0.88 9.45 -3.83
CA ALA A 93 -0.33 10.12 -2.66
C ALA A 93 0.44 11.40 -3.04
N VAL A 94 1.25 11.38 -4.10
CA VAL A 94 1.94 12.59 -4.58
C VAL A 94 0.93 13.71 -4.88
N ASP A 95 -0.15 13.39 -5.56
CA ASP A 95 -1.22 14.35 -5.88
C ASP A 95 -1.95 14.81 -4.61
N ALA A 96 -2.35 13.89 -3.74
CA ALA A 96 -3.12 14.19 -2.53
C ALA A 96 -2.35 15.05 -1.52
N PHE A 97 -1.05 14.83 -1.38
CA PHE A 97 -0.18 15.61 -0.51
C PHE A 97 0.38 16.86 -1.22
N GLY A 98 0.08 17.09 -2.51
CA GLY A 98 0.66 18.22 -3.27
C GLY A 98 2.19 18.19 -3.29
N THR A 99 2.78 16.99 -3.29
CA THR A 99 4.22 16.81 -3.15
C THR A 99 4.93 17.11 -4.45
N ASP A 100 5.87 18.07 -4.43
CA ASP A 100 6.75 18.32 -5.57
C ASP A 100 7.93 17.36 -5.54
N LEU A 101 7.97 16.44 -6.51
CA LEU A 101 9.02 15.44 -6.63
C LEU A 101 10.42 16.05 -6.81
N GLU A 102 10.54 17.29 -7.29
CA GLU A 102 11.84 17.91 -7.51
C GLU A 102 12.34 18.68 -6.28
N THR A 103 11.45 19.17 -5.42
CA THR A 103 11.83 20.08 -4.32
C THR A 103 11.53 19.54 -2.92
N THR A 104 10.45 18.76 -2.74
CA THR A 104 10.06 18.25 -1.42
C THR A 104 11.15 17.33 -0.85
N GLY A 105 11.59 17.59 0.38
CA GLY A 105 12.60 16.76 1.06
C GLY A 105 13.94 16.66 0.31
N GLY A 106 14.33 17.68 -0.46
CA GLY A 106 15.56 17.68 -1.26
C GLY A 106 15.43 16.95 -2.61
N GLY A 107 14.20 16.65 -3.02
CA GLY A 107 13.87 16.09 -4.33
C GLY A 107 14.03 14.57 -4.42
N PHE A 108 13.53 14.01 -5.51
CA PHE A 108 13.37 12.58 -5.71
C PHE A 108 14.69 11.81 -5.65
N LYS A 109 15.80 12.45 -6.06
CA LYS A 109 17.15 11.88 -5.92
C LYS A 109 17.54 11.64 -4.46
N ALA A 110 17.18 12.55 -3.54
CA ALA A 110 17.44 12.39 -2.12
C ALA A 110 16.57 11.27 -1.52
N TRP A 111 15.37 11.07 -2.05
CA TRP A 111 14.46 10.02 -1.60
C TRP A 111 14.93 8.61 -1.98
N GLY A 112 15.70 8.46 -3.04
CA GLY A 112 16.19 7.16 -3.53
C GLY A 112 17.03 6.36 -2.53
N SER A 113 17.54 7.01 -1.48
CA SER A 113 18.24 6.41 -0.34
C SER A 113 17.44 6.42 0.97
N SER A 114 16.19 6.90 0.95
CA SER A 114 15.40 7.14 2.15
C SER A 114 14.58 5.94 2.59
N ALA A 115 14.14 5.08 1.67
CA ALA A 115 13.40 3.86 2.00
C ALA A 115 14.32 2.78 2.58
N SER A 116 14.01 2.34 3.80
CA SER A 116 14.68 1.19 4.43
C SER A 116 14.04 -0.14 4.00
N ASP A 117 14.71 -1.27 4.28
CA ASP A 117 14.11 -2.59 4.10
C ASP A 117 12.81 -2.75 4.92
N GLY A 118 12.75 -2.15 6.12
CA GLY A 118 11.55 -2.13 6.94
C GLY A 118 10.39 -1.35 6.31
N ASP A 119 10.68 -0.31 5.53
CA ASP A 119 9.64 0.44 4.81
C ASP A 119 9.10 -0.37 3.61
N LEU A 120 9.98 -1.12 2.93
CA LEU A 120 9.54 -2.07 1.89
C LEU A 120 8.64 -3.19 2.46
N ASP A 121 8.89 -3.63 3.69
CA ASP A 121 8.02 -4.59 4.38
C ASP A 121 6.65 -4.01 4.73
N LYS A 122 6.58 -2.70 5.03
CA LYS A 122 5.29 -2.00 5.16
C LYS A 122 4.54 -2.01 3.84
N VAL A 123 5.19 -1.71 2.70
CA VAL A 123 4.55 -1.78 1.37
C VAL A 123 3.96 -3.17 1.12
N ARG A 124 4.73 -4.23 1.38
CA ARG A 124 4.26 -5.62 1.23
C ARG A 124 3.04 -5.93 2.12
N SER A 125 3.05 -5.40 3.34
CA SER A 125 1.93 -5.58 4.27
C SER A 125 0.70 -4.80 3.81
N THR A 126 0.87 -3.58 3.32
CA THR A 126 -0.20 -2.77 2.73
C THR A 126 -0.83 -3.47 1.53
N LEU A 127 -0.04 -4.05 0.62
CA LEU A 127 -0.58 -4.81 -0.52
C LEU A 127 -1.44 -6.00 -0.08
N LYS A 128 -1.01 -6.74 0.96
CA LYS A 128 -1.83 -7.81 1.56
C LYS A 128 -3.09 -7.26 2.23
N GLN A 129 -3.00 -6.09 2.84
CA GLN A 129 -4.12 -5.42 3.49
C GLN A 129 -5.19 -5.03 2.46
N PHE A 130 -4.76 -4.55 1.28
CA PHE A 130 -5.66 -4.31 0.15
C PHE A 130 -6.37 -5.58 -0.30
N TYR A 131 -5.64 -6.70 -0.45
CA TYR A 131 -6.26 -7.98 -0.76
C TYR A 131 -7.30 -8.39 0.30
N ARG A 132 -6.93 -8.34 1.60
CA ARG A 132 -7.85 -8.70 2.70
C ARG A 132 -9.12 -7.86 2.69
N ASP A 133 -9.00 -6.54 2.54
CA ASP A 133 -10.13 -5.64 2.71
C ASP A 133 -10.97 -5.45 1.45
N TRP A 134 -10.38 -5.58 0.26
CA TRP A 134 -11.01 -5.18 -1.00
C TRP A 134 -11.08 -6.28 -2.05
N SER A 135 -10.64 -7.51 -1.76
CA SER A 135 -10.88 -8.66 -2.64
C SER A 135 -12.13 -9.46 -2.25
N ASP A 136 -12.63 -10.26 -3.19
CA ASP A 136 -13.70 -11.22 -2.94
C ASP A 136 -13.23 -12.36 -2.03
N GLU A 137 -11.99 -12.82 -2.20
CA GLU A 137 -11.38 -13.87 -1.40
C GLU A 137 -11.18 -13.44 0.06
N GLY A 138 -10.97 -12.16 0.32
CA GLY A 138 -10.85 -11.59 1.67
C GLY A 138 -12.18 -11.55 2.44
N ARG A 139 -13.33 -11.81 1.79
CA ARG A 139 -14.67 -11.69 2.40
C ARG A 139 -14.84 -12.54 3.64
N ALA A 140 -14.33 -13.78 3.63
CA ALA A 140 -14.46 -14.68 4.78
C ALA A 140 -13.75 -14.13 6.03
N GLU A 141 -12.58 -13.53 5.84
CA GLU A 141 -11.82 -12.89 6.93
C GLU A 141 -12.50 -11.59 7.39
N ARG A 142 -13.01 -10.77 6.47
CA ARG A 142 -13.79 -9.57 6.82
C ARG A 142 -15.04 -9.91 7.61
N GLU A 143 -15.77 -10.95 7.25
CA GLU A 143 -16.96 -11.37 7.99
C GLU A 143 -16.58 -11.81 9.42
N ALA A 144 -15.53 -12.62 9.55
CA ALA A 144 -15.06 -13.07 10.85
C ALA A 144 -14.56 -11.93 11.76
N CYS A 145 -13.90 -10.91 11.19
CA CYS A 145 -13.34 -9.79 11.96
C CYS A 145 -14.33 -8.64 12.18
N TYR A 146 -15.08 -8.24 11.15
CA TYR A 146 -15.94 -7.06 11.17
C TYR A 146 -17.42 -7.40 11.42
N GLY A 147 -17.89 -8.60 11.05
CA GLY A 147 -19.30 -8.96 11.14
C GLY A 147 -19.86 -8.83 12.56
N GLY A 148 -19.11 -9.31 13.56
CA GLY A 148 -19.50 -9.17 14.98
C GLY A 148 -19.55 -7.71 15.45
N VAL A 149 -18.59 -6.89 15.02
CA VAL A 149 -18.54 -5.46 15.36
C VAL A 149 -19.72 -4.71 14.75
N MET A 150 -20.00 -4.94 13.47
CA MET A 150 -21.11 -4.30 12.75
C MET A 150 -22.46 -4.70 13.36
N LYS A 151 -22.63 -5.97 13.73
CA LYS A 151 -23.84 -6.44 14.41
C LYS A 151 -24.07 -5.72 15.74
N GLU A 152 -23.03 -5.59 16.56
CA GLU A 152 -23.14 -4.88 17.85
C GLU A 152 -23.48 -3.40 17.67
N LEU A 153 -22.90 -2.75 16.67
CA LEU A 153 -23.20 -1.35 16.33
C LEU A 153 -24.66 -1.20 15.89
N GLU A 154 -25.16 -2.09 15.05
CA GLU A 154 -26.55 -2.09 14.58
C GLU A 154 -27.54 -2.31 15.75
N GLU A 155 -27.27 -3.27 16.63
CA GLU A 155 -28.13 -3.55 17.78
C GLU A 155 -28.24 -2.37 18.75
N ARG A 156 -27.15 -1.61 18.95
CA ARG A 156 -27.14 -0.47 19.88
C ARG A 156 -27.62 0.83 19.26
N PHE A 157 -27.34 1.04 17.97
CA PHE A 157 -27.44 2.36 17.34
C PHE A 157 -28.25 2.39 16.03
N GLY A 158 -28.71 1.25 15.50
CA GLY A 158 -29.44 1.20 14.22
C GLY A 158 -30.78 1.96 14.21
N GLY A 159 -31.35 2.22 15.40
CA GLY A 159 -32.56 3.03 15.56
C GLY A 159 -32.32 4.50 15.95
N VAL A 160 -31.07 4.95 16.02
CA VAL A 160 -30.76 6.34 16.37
C VAL A 160 -30.97 7.21 15.12
N GLU A 161 -31.91 8.16 15.20
CA GLU A 161 -32.11 9.15 14.14
C GLU A 161 -30.80 9.91 13.87
N ASP A 162 -30.44 10.00 12.59
CA ASP A 162 -29.28 10.78 12.17
C ASP A 162 -29.53 12.27 12.44
N LYS A 163 -28.90 12.78 13.50
CA LYS A 163 -29.04 14.17 13.95
C LYS A 163 -28.48 15.18 12.95
N TYR A 164 -27.73 14.73 11.94
CA TYR A 164 -27.15 15.59 10.92
C TYR A 164 -27.89 15.54 9.59
N GLY A 165 -28.94 14.71 9.48
CA GLY A 165 -29.67 14.48 8.23
C GLY A 165 -28.80 13.74 7.23
N SER A 166 -29.31 12.65 6.67
CA SER A 166 -28.63 11.93 5.60
C SER A 166 -28.17 12.92 4.51
N PRO A 167 -26.87 13.01 4.18
CA PRO A 167 -26.42 13.82 3.05
C PRO A 167 -27.21 13.36 1.83
N SER A 168 -27.94 14.31 1.20
CA SER A 168 -28.61 14.08 -0.07
C SER A 168 -27.63 13.33 -0.97
N ALA A 169 -28.03 12.14 -1.44
CA ALA A 169 -27.24 11.29 -2.30
C ALA A 169 -26.50 12.14 -3.34
N TYR A 170 -25.18 11.95 -3.42
CA TYR A 170 -24.34 12.56 -4.45
C TYR A 170 -24.98 12.27 -5.82
N SER A 171 -25.69 13.25 -6.37
CA SER A 171 -26.19 13.20 -7.73
C SER A 171 -24.99 13.44 -8.64
N GLY A 172 -24.33 12.36 -9.03
CA GLY A 172 -23.31 12.41 -10.07
C GLY A 172 -23.95 12.87 -11.37
N GLU A 173 -23.82 14.15 -11.69
CA GLU A 173 -23.79 14.59 -13.07
C GLU A 173 -22.42 14.19 -13.62
N VAL A 174 -22.41 13.06 -14.33
CA VAL A 174 -21.33 12.73 -15.26
C VAL A 174 -21.56 13.59 -16.48
N ASP A 175 -20.88 14.75 -16.53
CA ASP A 175 -20.82 15.56 -17.74
C ASP A 175 -20.15 14.74 -18.85
N SER A 176 -20.80 14.72 -20.01
CA SER A 176 -20.49 13.91 -21.20
C SER A 176 -19.37 14.48 -22.05
#